data_AF-A0A844YWK7-F1
#
_entry.id   AF-A0A844YWK7-F1
#
_cell.length_a   1.000
_cell.length_b   1.000
_cell.length_c   1.000
_cell.angle_alpha   90.00
_cell.angle_beta   90.00
_cell.angle_gamma   90.00
#
_symmetry.space_group_name_H-M   'P 1'
#
loop_
_entity.id
_entity.type
_entity.pdbx_description
1 polymer ?
#
loop_
_entity_poly.entity_id
_entity_poly.type
_entity_poly.pdbx_seq_one_letter_code
_entity_poly.pdbx_strand_id
1 'polypeptide(L)'
;MPALAEDERQAAVGNTPVAALPQSDAEWMVWMPDPASVARPELAFVEDQEDRDNYEKYYYFHRPDTDFATALGDLRDCDAHARGLHRGSYYPDSSAAMTQYGPLAGAAGGLLVGVVADAIFGPAELRRKRRVNMRRCMFFKGYDRFGIDEVLWGSFNFEEGNGEVTEADRQRMLAQQALVASGPRPTTQDLGL
;
A
#
# COMPACT_ATOMS: atom_id res chain seq x y z
N MET A 1 39.96 49.95 33.46
CA MET A 1 38.64 49.45 33.05
C MET A 1 38.89 48.24 32.15
N PRO A 2 38.77 47.00 32.65
CA PRO A 2 38.96 45.82 31.82
C PRO A 2 37.65 45.41 31.14
N ALA A 3 37.76 45.04 29.86
CA ALA A 3 36.68 44.54 29.02
C ALA A 3 36.21 43.16 29.48
N LEU A 4 34.89 42.97 29.54
CA LEU A 4 34.25 41.69 29.80
C LEU A 4 33.57 41.18 28.53
N ALA A 5 33.82 39.89 28.26
CA ALA A 5 32.94 38.90 27.63
C ALA A 5 32.64 38.98 26.11
N GLU A 6 33.40 38.21 25.34
CA GLU A 6 33.01 37.72 24.00
C GLU A 6 33.02 36.17 23.91
N ASP A 7 32.87 35.45 25.03
CA ASP A 7 33.07 33.99 25.06
C ASP A 7 31.84 33.17 25.54
N GLU A 8 30.63 33.56 25.13
CA GLU A 8 29.40 32.78 25.41
C GLU A 8 28.40 32.75 24.24
N ARG A 9 28.88 32.52 23.00
CA ARG A 9 28.00 32.23 21.83
C ARG A 9 28.28 30.87 21.17
N GLN A 10 28.79 29.90 21.93
CA GLN A 10 28.81 28.50 21.52
C GLN A 10 28.02 27.64 22.51
N ALA A 11 26.71 27.77 22.48
CA ALA A 11 25.82 26.81 23.13
C ALA A 11 24.65 26.47 22.20
N ALA A 12 24.39 25.17 22.07
CA ALA A 12 23.25 24.53 21.42
C ALA A 12 23.26 24.35 19.89
N VAL A 13 24.23 23.59 19.37
CA VAL A 13 23.89 22.60 18.33
C VAL A 13 23.43 21.35 19.09
N GLY A 14 22.14 21.33 19.44
CA GLY A 14 21.52 20.20 20.10
C GLY A 14 21.57 18.99 19.18
N ASN A 15 22.31 17.96 19.61
CA ASN A 15 22.30 16.64 19.00
C ASN A 15 20.92 16.02 19.27
N THR A 16 19.91 16.40 18.49
CA THR A 16 18.57 15.81 18.59
C THR A 16 18.72 14.35 18.19
N PRO A 17 18.45 13.38 19.09
CA PRO A 17 18.55 11.98 18.74
C PRO A 17 17.57 11.70 17.59
N VAL A 18 18.11 11.27 16.45
CA VAL A 18 17.30 10.68 15.38
C VAL A 18 16.61 9.47 15.99
N ALA A 19 15.28 9.43 15.96
CA ALA A 19 14.53 8.30 16.46
C ALA A 19 15.05 7.02 15.77
N ALA A 20 15.43 6.02 16.58
CA ALA A 20 15.89 4.74 16.04
C ALA A 20 14.77 4.07 15.24
N LEU A 21 15.15 3.42 14.13
CA LEU A 21 14.19 2.67 13.33
C LEU A 21 13.62 1.48 14.12
N PRO A 22 12.36 1.07 13.86
CA PRO A 22 11.79 -0.15 14.43
C PRO A 22 12.66 -1.38 14.14
N GLN A 23 12.76 -2.30 15.11
CA GLN A 23 13.59 -3.51 15.05
C GLN A 23 12.78 -4.80 14.90
N SER A 24 11.46 -4.73 15.00
CA SER A 24 10.54 -5.87 14.89
C SER A 24 9.27 -5.51 14.11
N ASP A 25 8.58 -6.53 13.59
CA ASP A 25 7.31 -6.37 12.87
C ASP A 25 6.24 -5.68 13.74
N ALA A 26 6.19 -6.02 15.04
CA ALA A 26 5.27 -5.38 15.98
C ALA A 26 5.52 -3.87 16.10
N GLU A 27 6.78 -3.46 16.16
CA GLU A 27 7.15 -2.04 16.20
C GLU A 27 6.88 -1.35 14.85
N TRP A 28 7.09 -2.03 13.72
CA TRP A 28 6.76 -1.49 12.39
C TRP A 28 5.26 -1.27 12.20
N MET A 29 4.40 -2.15 12.71
CA MET A 29 2.95 -2.01 12.62
C MET A 29 2.42 -0.78 13.38
N VAL A 30 3.11 -0.33 14.42
CA VAL A 30 2.73 0.86 15.21
C VAL A 30 3.61 2.08 14.92
N TRP A 31 4.61 1.94 14.03
CA TRP A 31 5.55 3.00 13.68
C TRP A 31 4.83 4.21 13.08
N MET A 32 5.02 5.41 13.62
CA MET A 32 4.46 6.64 13.07
C MET A 32 5.62 7.58 12.73
N PRO A 33 6.06 7.66 11.46
CA PRO A 33 7.12 8.57 11.08
C PRO A 33 6.65 10.02 11.12
N ASP A 34 7.60 10.94 11.31
CA ASP A 34 7.39 12.34 10.95
C ASP A 34 7.14 12.43 9.43
N PRO A 35 6.04 13.03 8.95
CA PRO A 35 5.78 13.21 7.52
C PRO A 35 6.95 13.86 6.77
N ALA A 36 7.71 14.77 7.41
CA ALA A 36 8.85 15.43 6.81
C ALA A 36 10.05 14.49 6.58
N SER A 37 10.10 13.36 7.28
CA SER A 37 11.15 12.33 7.14
C SER A 37 10.82 11.27 6.07
N VAL A 38 9.57 11.22 5.59
CA VAL A 38 9.14 10.28 4.57
C VAL A 38 9.41 10.89 3.18
N ALA A 39 10.03 10.11 2.30
CA ALA A 39 10.30 10.55 0.93
C ALA A 39 8.97 10.74 0.17
N ARG A 40 8.71 11.97 -0.29
CA ARG A 40 7.52 12.29 -1.10
C ARG A 40 7.66 11.66 -2.49
N PRO A 41 6.72 10.80 -2.92
CA PRO A 41 6.73 10.25 -4.27
C PRO A 41 6.52 11.33 -5.34
N GLU A 42 7.12 11.11 -6.51
CA GLU A 42 6.85 11.89 -7.73
C GLU A 42 5.49 11.46 -8.30
N LEU A 43 4.67 12.43 -8.71
CA LEU A 43 3.31 12.20 -9.23
C LEU A 43 3.06 12.87 -10.58
N ALA A 44 3.97 13.76 -11.02
CA ALA A 44 3.82 14.45 -12.29
C ALA A 44 4.30 13.55 -13.43
N PHE A 45 3.44 13.35 -14.42
CA PHE A 45 3.75 12.66 -15.66
C PHE A 45 2.90 13.23 -16.79
N VAL A 46 3.28 12.89 -18.03
CA VAL A 46 2.49 13.19 -19.22
C VAL A 46 1.70 11.94 -19.55
N GLU A 47 0.39 11.99 -19.28
CA GLU A 47 -0.52 10.88 -19.50
C GLU A 47 -0.67 10.55 -21.00
N ASP A 48 -0.41 9.29 -21.34
CA ASP A 48 -0.67 8.73 -22.67
C ASP A 48 -1.91 7.81 -22.69
N GLN A 49 -2.10 7.04 -23.76
CA GLN A 49 -3.24 6.12 -23.85
C GLN A 49 -3.01 4.82 -23.05
N GLU A 50 -1.77 4.35 -22.98
CA GLU A 50 -1.41 3.15 -22.23
C GLU A 50 -1.65 3.37 -20.73
N ASP A 51 -1.36 4.57 -20.22
CA ASP A 51 -1.69 4.97 -18.86
C ASP A 51 -3.19 4.83 -18.56
N ARG A 52 -4.03 5.46 -19.40
CA ARG A 52 -5.49 5.48 -19.23
C ARG A 52 -6.08 4.07 -19.21
N ASP A 53 -5.59 3.20 -20.08
CA ASP A 53 -6.05 1.82 -20.19
C ASP A 53 -5.69 0.99 -18.94
N ASN A 54 -4.71 1.44 -18.15
CA ASN A 54 -4.21 0.74 -16.98
C ASN A 54 -4.61 1.37 -15.62
N TYR A 55 -5.45 2.41 -15.59
CA TYR A 55 -5.91 3.06 -14.35
C TYR A 55 -6.78 2.20 -13.44
N GLU A 56 -7.24 1.04 -13.90
CA GLU A 56 -7.81 0.03 -13.01
C GLU A 56 -6.77 -0.59 -12.08
N LYS A 57 -5.49 -0.60 -12.49
CA LYS A 57 -4.36 -1.18 -11.76
C LYS A 57 -3.48 -0.10 -11.12
N TYR A 58 -3.14 0.95 -11.86
CA TYR A 58 -2.23 2.00 -11.41
C TYR A 58 -3.00 3.25 -11.03
N TYR A 59 -3.18 3.40 -9.71
CA TYR A 59 -3.85 4.54 -9.11
C TYR A 59 -3.30 4.76 -7.70
N TYR A 60 -3.51 5.97 -7.19
CA TYR A 60 -3.29 6.31 -5.78
C TYR A 60 -4.57 6.87 -5.17
N PHE A 61 -4.63 6.86 -3.83
CA PHE A 61 -5.77 7.37 -3.08
C PHE A 61 -5.53 8.82 -2.69
N HIS A 62 -6.59 9.63 -2.63
CA HIS A 62 -6.56 10.96 -2.03
C HIS A 62 -7.88 11.25 -1.31
N ARG A 63 -7.81 11.93 -0.16
CA ARG A 63 -8.98 12.44 0.56
C ARG A 63 -8.72 13.90 0.96
N PRO A 64 -9.60 14.85 0.58
CA PRO A 64 -9.51 16.24 1.02
C PRO A 64 -9.41 16.37 2.54
N ASP A 65 -8.71 17.42 3.01
CA ASP A 65 -8.62 17.82 4.41
C ASP A 65 -8.19 16.71 5.39
N THR A 66 -7.45 15.73 4.88
CA THR A 66 -6.96 14.59 5.66
C THR A 66 -5.52 14.80 6.03
N ASP A 67 -5.16 14.56 7.30
CA ASP A 67 -3.78 14.59 7.74
C ASP A 67 -3.06 13.26 7.49
N PHE A 68 -1.73 13.31 7.54
CA PHE A 68 -0.86 12.16 7.31
C PHE A 68 -1.13 10.99 8.26
N ALA A 69 -1.31 11.27 9.56
CA ALA A 69 -1.46 10.23 10.57
C ALA A 69 -2.77 9.45 10.37
N THR A 70 -3.84 10.17 10.05
CA THR A 70 -5.14 9.61 9.71
C THR A 70 -5.05 8.79 8.42
N ALA A 71 -4.40 9.33 7.37
CA ALA A 71 -4.20 8.59 6.13
C ALA A 71 -3.39 7.30 6.30
N LEU A 72 -2.34 7.34 7.12
CA LEU A 72 -1.54 6.16 7.41
C LEU A 72 -2.33 5.10 8.21
N GLY A 73 -3.11 5.53 9.20
CA GLY A 73 -4.02 4.65 9.94
C GLY A 73 -5.04 3.99 9.02
N ASP A 74 -5.70 4.78 8.17
CA ASP A 74 -6.71 4.31 7.22
C ASP A 74 -6.13 3.29 6.22
N LEU A 75 -4.95 3.57 5.66
CA LEU A 75 -4.23 2.67 4.75
C LEU A 75 -3.83 1.36 5.44
N ARG A 76 -3.36 1.41 6.69
CA ARG A 76 -3.00 0.23 7.48
C ARG A 76 -4.20 -0.65 7.79
N ASP A 77 -5.30 -0.04 8.23
CA ASP A 77 -6.55 -0.74 8.48
C ASP A 77 -7.02 -1.48 7.23
N CYS A 78 -7.00 -0.79 6.08
CA CYS A 78 -7.43 -1.36 4.81
C CYS A 78 -6.45 -2.43 4.31
N ASP A 79 -5.15 -2.28 4.49
CA ASP A 79 -4.16 -3.31 4.13
C ASP A 79 -4.31 -4.54 5.02
N ALA A 80 -4.47 -4.36 6.33
CA ALA A 80 -4.75 -5.45 7.27
C ALA A 80 -6.07 -6.16 6.92
N HIS A 81 -7.12 -5.42 6.56
CA HIS A 81 -8.38 -6.00 6.09
C HIS A 81 -8.21 -6.79 4.79
N ALA A 82 -7.51 -6.23 3.80
CA ALA A 82 -7.24 -6.88 2.53
C ALA A 82 -6.43 -8.18 2.71
N ARG A 83 -5.46 -8.20 3.62
CA ARG A 83 -4.69 -9.39 4.01
C ARG A 83 -5.49 -10.39 4.83
N GLY A 84 -6.32 -9.93 5.76
CA GLY A 84 -7.17 -10.77 6.60
C GLY A 84 -8.21 -11.54 5.79
N LEU A 85 -8.83 -10.87 4.80
CA LEU A 85 -9.74 -11.50 3.84
C LEU A 85 -9.04 -12.52 2.92
N HIS A 86 -7.72 -12.43 2.74
CA HIS A 86 -6.96 -13.46 2.04
C HIS A 86 -6.75 -14.72 2.90
N ARG A 87 -6.49 -14.56 4.21
CA ARG A 87 -6.28 -15.70 5.13
C ARG A 87 -7.57 -16.48 5.46
N GLY A 88 -8.73 -15.89 5.22
CA GLY A 88 -9.99 -16.62 5.16
C GLY A 88 -10.07 -17.43 3.86
N SER A 89 -9.84 -18.75 3.95
CA SER A 89 -10.00 -19.67 2.83
C SER A 89 -11.37 -19.48 2.14
N TYR A 90 -11.37 -18.90 0.93
CA TYR A 90 -12.55 -18.81 0.07
C TYR A 90 -12.74 -20.09 -0.78
N TYR A 91 -11.98 -21.15 -0.52
CA TYR A 91 -12.33 -22.47 -1.03
C TYR A 91 -12.73 -23.40 0.13
N PRO A 92 -13.93 -23.25 0.72
CA PRO A 92 -14.62 -24.39 1.28
C PRO A 92 -15.35 -25.19 0.20
N ASP A 93 -15.37 -24.76 -1.07
CA ASP A 93 -16.29 -25.33 -2.04
C ASP A 93 -15.62 -25.95 -3.27
N SER A 94 -15.54 -27.28 -3.21
CA SER A 94 -15.36 -28.17 -4.37
C SER A 94 -16.33 -27.91 -5.53
N SER A 95 -17.39 -27.11 -5.36
CA SER A 95 -18.37 -26.80 -6.42
C SER A 95 -17.82 -25.94 -7.55
N ALA A 96 -16.93 -24.97 -7.29
CA ALA A 96 -16.40 -24.09 -8.34
C ALA A 96 -15.50 -24.85 -9.33
N ALA A 97 -14.71 -25.80 -8.82
CA ALA A 97 -13.93 -26.74 -9.63
C ALA A 97 -14.84 -27.68 -10.44
N MET A 98 -15.96 -28.16 -9.86
CA MET A 98 -16.95 -28.96 -10.59
C MET A 98 -17.67 -28.19 -11.69
N THR A 99 -17.89 -26.89 -11.50
CA THR A 99 -18.62 -26.02 -12.45
C THR A 99 -17.75 -25.68 -13.65
N GLN A 100 -16.44 -25.48 -13.45
CA GLN A 100 -15.54 -25.08 -14.53
C GLN A 100 -14.88 -26.28 -15.25
N TYR A 101 -14.63 -27.40 -14.56
CA TYR A 101 -13.88 -28.55 -15.11
C TYR A 101 -14.67 -29.85 -15.19
N GLY A 102 -15.95 -29.84 -14.81
CA GLY A 102 -16.86 -30.97 -14.90
C GLY A 102 -16.64 -32.05 -13.83
N PRO A 103 -17.61 -32.97 -13.67
CA PRO A 103 -17.62 -33.95 -12.57
C PRO A 103 -16.47 -34.97 -12.63
N LEU A 104 -15.82 -35.15 -13.78
CA LEU A 104 -14.67 -36.04 -13.94
C LEU A 104 -13.37 -35.50 -13.31
N ALA A 105 -13.22 -34.17 -13.18
CA ALA A 105 -12.08 -33.57 -12.48
C ALA A 105 -12.21 -33.66 -10.95
N GLY A 106 -13.45 -33.68 -10.43
CA GLY A 106 -13.74 -33.76 -9.01
C GLY A 106 -13.48 -35.13 -8.36
N ALA A 107 -13.59 -36.23 -9.13
CA ALA A 107 -13.54 -37.58 -8.57
C ALA A 107 -12.15 -38.25 -8.56
N ALA A 108 -11.18 -37.77 -9.36
CA ALA A 108 -9.87 -38.41 -9.50
C ALA A 108 -8.65 -37.48 -9.40
N GLY A 109 -8.82 -36.15 -9.33
CA GLY A 109 -7.71 -35.19 -9.42
C GLY A 109 -7.85 -33.91 -8.59
N GLY A 110 -8.85 -33.81 -7.72
CA GLY A 110 -9.19 -32.56 -7.02
C GLY A 110 -8.07 -31.97 -6.15
N LEU A 111 -7.25 -32.81 -5.51
CA LEU A 111 -6.10 -32.33 -4.75
C LEU A 111 -4.97 -31.85 -5.67
N LEU A 112 -4.59 -32.61 -6.71
CA LEU A 112 -3.45 -32.27 -7.57
C LEU A 112 -3.72 -31.09 -8.49
N VAL A 113 -4.92 -30.98 -9.07
CA VAL A 113 -5.29 -29.83 -9.92
C VAL A 113 -5.49 -28.58 -9.06
N GLY A 114 -5.99 -28.71 -7.83
CA GLY A 114 -6.11 -27.60 -6.88
C GLY A 114 -4.76 -26.96 -6.54
N VAL A 115 -3.74 -27.77 -6.21
CA VAL A 115 -2.40 -27.22 -5.88
C VAL A 115 -1.74 -26.58 -7.10
N VAL A 116 -1.93 -27.15 -8.30
CA VAL A 116 -1.34 -26.62 -9.54
C VAL A 116 -2.04 -25.34 -9.99
N ALA A 117 -3.36 -25.25 -9.88
CA ALA A 117 -4.11 -24.04 -10.19
C ALA A 117 -3.81 -22.91 -9.19
N ASP A 118 -3.67 -23.21 -7.90
CA ASP A 118 -3.30 -22.22 -6.89
C ASP A 118 -1.83 -21.76 -7.05
N ALA A 119 -0.93 -22.66 -7.47
CA ALA A 119 0.46 -22.30 -7.80
C ALA A 119 0.56 -21.40 -9.05
N ILE A 120 -0.33 -21.56 -10.03
CA ILE A 120 -0.30 -20.80 -11.29
C ILE A 120 -1.10 -19.48 -11.18
N PHE A 121 -2.32 -19.54 -10.65
CA PHE A 121 -3.23 -18.39 -10.61
C PHE A 121 -3.29 -17.71 -9.25
N GLY A 122 -2.87 -18.37 -8.17
CA GLY A 122 -2.88 -17.82 -6.81
C GLY A 122 -2.18 -16.46 -6.72
N PRO A 123 -0.98 -16.27 -7.28
CA PRO A 123 -0.32 -14.96 -7.26
C PRO A 123 -1.12 -13.84 -7.95
N ALA A 124 -1.73 -14.12 -9.11
CA ALA A 124 -2.52 -13.13 -9.84
C ALA A 124 -3.85 -12.81 -9.12
N GLU A 125 -4.49 -13.84 -8.58
CA GLU A 125 -5.69 -13.75 -7.75
C GLU A 125 -5.44 -12.95 -6.47
N LEU A 126 -4.28 -13.14 -5.84
CA LEU A 126 -3.85 -12.40 -4.67
C LEU A 126 -3.76 -10.90 -4.92
N ARG A 127 -3.09 -10.53 -6.02
CA ARG A 127 -2.97 -9.13 -6.44
C ARG A 127 -4.34 -8.53 -6.70
N ARG A 128 -5.19 -9.24 -7.44
CA ARG A 128 -6.55 -8.78 -7.74
C ARG A 128 -7.37 -8.58 -6.48
N LYS A 129 -7.38 -9.57 -5.57
CA LYS A 129 -8.12 -9.48 -4.30
C LYS A 129 -7.65 -8.32 -3.45
N ARG A 130 -6.33 -8.14 -3.31
CA ARG A 130 -5.78 -6.99 -2.57
C ARG A 130 -6.25 -5.66 -3.18
N ARG A 131 -6.10 -5.48 -4.50
CA ARG A 131 -6.52 -4.24 -5.18
C ARG A 131 -8.00 -3.94 -4.95
N VAL A 132 -8.87 -4.93 -5.15
CA VAL A 132 -10.33 -4.77 -4.95
C VAL A 132 -10.68 -4.46 -3.49
N ASN A 133 -10.07 -5.17 -2.54
CA ASN A 133 -10.34 -4.95 -1.12
C ASN A 133 -9.84 -3.59 -0.62
N MET A 134 -8.62 -3.19 -1.03
CA MET A 134 -8.07 -1.87 -0.74
C MET A 134 -8.97 -0.78 -1.30
N ARG A 135 -9.33 -0.88 -2.58
CA ARG A 135 -10.22 0.06 -3.28
C ARG A 135 -11.54 0.25 -2.55
N ARG A 136 -12.23 -0.85 -2.18
CA ARG A 136 -13.51 -0.79 -1.47
C ARG A 136 -13.38 -0.19 -0.07
N CYS A 137 -12.37 -0.61 0.68
CA CYS A 137 -12.14 -0.13 2.05
C CYS A 137 -11.80 1.37 2.07
N MET A 138 -10.89 1.79 1.20
CA MET A 138 -10.49 3.20 1.09
C MET A 138 -11.64 4.08 0.58
N PHE A 139 -12.41 3.60 -0.41
CA PHE A 139 -13.61 4.32 -0.88
C PHE A 139 -14.65 4.48 0.24
N PHE A 140 -14.89 3.44 1.05
CA PHE A 140 -15.78 3.55 2.22
C PHE A 140 -15.29 4.58 3.24
N LYS A 141 -13.96 4.72 3.39
CA LYS A 141 -13.33 5.76 4.22
C LYS A 141 -13.29 7.15 3.55
N GLY A 142 -13.91 7.31 2.36
CA GLY A 142 -14.04 8.59 1.67
C GLY A 142 -12.83 8.99 0.83
N TYR A 143 -11.98 8.04 0.44
CA TYR A 143 -10.87 8.31 -0.49
C TYR A 143 -11.31 8.06 -1.94
N ASP A 144 -11.01 9.03 -2.79
CA ASP A 144 -11.12 8.90 -4.24
C ASP A 144 -9.82 8.31 -4.82
N ARG A 145 -9.89 7.83 -6.07
CA ARG A 145 -8.76 7.23 -6.78
C ARG A 145 -8.35 8.10 -7.95
N PHE A 146 -7.05 8.23 -8.14
CA PHE A 146 -6.47 9.04 -9.20
C PHE A 146 -5.45 8.23 -9.98
N GLY A 147 -5.54 8.28 -11.31
CA GLY A 147 -4.65 7.57 -12.22
C GLY A 147 -3.21 8.06 -12.14
N ILE A 148 -2.27 7.14 -12.35
CA ILE A 148 -0.83 7.41 -12.40
C ILE A 148 -0.12 6.39 -13.31
N ASP A 149 1.01 6.77 -13.90
CA ASP A 149 1.91 5.88 -14.63
C ASP A 149 2.39 4.69 -13.77
N GLU A 150 2.63 3.54 -14.42
CA GLU A 150 3.09 2.30 -13.80
C GLU A 150 4.42 2.47 -13.05
N VAL A 151 5.39 3.16 -13.67
CA VAL A 151 6.74 3.30 -13.12
C VAL A 151 6.71 4.15 -11.86
N LEU A 152 5.99 5.28 -11.90
CA LEU A 152 5.76 6.11 -10.73
C LEU A 152 5.00 5.35 -9.64
N TRP A 153 3.92 4.64 -9.99
CA TRP A 153 3.15 3.82 -9.06
C TRP A 153 4.04 2.81 -8.32
N GLY A 154 4.89 2.09 -9.05
CA GLY A 154 5.78 1.06 -8.51
C GLY A 154 6.85 1.59 -7.57
N SER A 155 7.13 2.90 -7.57
CA SER A 155 8.14 3.50 -6.68
C SER A 155 7.69 3.63 -5.22
N PHE A 156 6.38 3.60 -4.96
CA PHE A 156 5.80 3.76 -3.61
C PHE A 156 4.64 2.78 -3.31
N ASN A 157 4.36 1.83 -4.21
CA ASN A 157 3.39 0.76 -4.00
C ASN A 157 4.06 -0.62 -4.07
N PHE A 158 3.30 -1.61 -3.66
CA PHE A 158 3.69 -3.02 -3.75
C PHE A 158 2.51 -3.87 -4.20
N GLU A 159 2.83 -5.00 -4.81
CA GLU A 159 1.88 -6.06 -5.15
C GLU A 159 2.21 -7.32 -4.35
N GLU A 160 1.18 -7.94 -3.76
CA GLU A 160 1.31 -9.26 -3.15
C GLU A 160 1.54 -10.32 -4.23
N GLY A 161 2.13 -11.47 -3.88
CA GLY A 161 2.25 -12.60 -4.80
C GLY A 161 3.41 -12.55 -5.81
N ASN A 162 4.09 -11.41 -6.01
CA ASN A 162 5.36 -11.35 -6.77
C ASN A 162 6.60 -11.67 -5.92
N GLY A 163 6.42 -11.85 -4.61
CA GLY A 163 7.48 -12.08 -3.62
C GLY A 163 6.98 -11.74 -2.23
N GLU A 164 7.81 -11.98 -1.22
CA GLU A 164 7.53 -11.56 0.14
C GLU A 164 7.81 -10.05 0.29
N VAL A 165 6.82 -9.31 0.78
CA VAL A 165 6.99 -7.90 1.18
C VAL A 165 7.18 -7.88 2.69
N THR A 166 8.39 -7.51 3.13
CA THR A 166 8.71 -7.40 4.56
C THR A 166 7.79 -6.38 5.23
N GLU A 167 7.53 -6.55 6.53
CA GLU A 167 6.71 -5.58 7.27
C GLU A 167 7.36 -4.18 7.25
N ALA A 168 8.69 -4.10 7.29
CA ALA A 168 9.43 -2.85 7.17
C ALA A 168 9.14 -2.12 5.85
N ASP A 169 9.25 -2.82 4.70
CA ASP A 169 9.03 -2.22 3.39
C ASP A 169 7.56 -1.88 3.17
N ARG A 170 6.65 -2.74 3.63
CA ARG A 170 5.21 -2.48 3.63
C ARG A 170 4.90 -1.18 4.34
N GLN A 171 5.39 -1.02 5.57
CA GLN A 171 5.07 0.14 6.40
C GLN A 171 5.70 1.42 5.86
N ARG A 172 6.89 1.35 5.27
CA ARG A 172 7.49 2.48 4.53
C ARG A 172 6.65 2.89 3.32
N MET A 173 6.21 1.95 2.50
CA MET A 173 5.39 2.23 1.32
C MET A 173 4.00 2.74 1.71
N LEU A 174 3.38 2.22 2.77
CA LEU A 174 2.12 2.75 3.30
C LEU A 174 2.29 4.19 3.82
N ALA A 175 3.43 4.52 4.43
CA ALA A 175 3.74 5.90 4.81
C ALA A 175 3.90 6.81 3.58
N GLN A 176 4.54 6.36 2.50
CA GLN A 176 4.61 7.12 1.26
C GLN A 176 3.24 7.32 0.62
N GLN A 177 2.39 6.28 0.60
CA GLN A 177 1.00 6.36 0.15
C GLN A 177 0.20 7.34 1.02
N ALA A 178 0.43 7.37 2.33
CA ALA A 178 -0.22 8.32 3.23
C ALA A 178 0.16 9.77 2.90
N LEU A 179 1.43 10.06 2.61
CA LEU A 179 1.88 11.39 2.17
C LEU A 179 1.17 11.87 0.90
N VAL A 180 0.95 10.96 -0.04
CA VAL A 180 0.22 11.24 -1.28
C VAL A 180 -1.26 11.45 -0.97
N ALA A 181 -1.84 10.58 -0.16
CA ALA A 181 -3.28 10.58 0.14
C ALA A 181 -3.74 11.76 1.00
N SER A 182 -2.87 12.27 1.86
CA SER A 182 -3.07 13.50 2.65
C SER A 182 -2.52 14.76 1.97
N GLY A 183 -2.08 14.64 0.71
CA GLY A 183 -1.38 15.70 -0.03
C GLY A 183 -2.33 16.75 -0.63
N PRO A 184 -1.76 17.68 -1.43
CA PRO A 184 -2.56 18.58 -2.26
C PRO A 184 -3.53 17.81 -3.15
N ARG A 185 -4.68 18.41 -3.46
CA ARG A 185 -5.68 17.79 -4.33
C ARG A 185 -5.08 17.48 -5.71
N PRO A 186 -5.22 16.24 -6.20
CA PRO A 186 -4.79 15.86 -7.54
C PRO A 186 -5.46 16.65 -8.65
N THR A 187 -4.74 16.83 -9.75
CA THR A 187 -5.27 17.40 -11.01
C THR A 187 -5.61 16.34 -12.05
N THR A 188 -5.24 15.08 -11.81
CA THR A 188 -5.55 13.95 -12.69
C THR A 188 -7.01 13.52 -12.54
N GLN A 189 -7.47 12.65 -13.44
CA GLN A 189 -8.85 12.16 -13.45
C GLN A 189 -9.20 11.43 -12.14
N ASP A 190 -10.33 11.81 -11.55
CA ASP A 190 -11.00 11.03 -10.51
C ASP A 190 -11.66 9.80 -11.12
N LEU A 191 -11.26 8.63 -10.63
CA LEU A 191 -11.70 7.31 -11.09
C LEU A 191 -12.85 6.74 -10.25
N GLY A 192 -13.22 7.39 -9.14
CA GLY A 192 -14.21 6.88 -8.19
C GLY A 192 -13.84 5.50 -7.60
N LEU A 193 -14.85 4.63 -7.42
CA LEU A 193 -14.66 3.26 -6.94
C LEU A 193 -13.97 2.37 -7.98
#